data_AF-A0A954NNV6-F1
#
_entry.id   AF-A0A954NNV6-F1
#
_cell.length_a   1.000
_cell.length_b   1.000
_cell.length_c   1.000
_cell.angle_alpha   90.00
_cell.angle_beta   90.00
_cell.angle_gamma   90.00
#
_symmetry.space_group_name_H-M   'P 1'
#
loop_
_entity.id
_entity.type
_entity.pdbx_description
1 polymer ?
#
loop_
_entity_poly.entity_id
_entity_poly.type
_entity_poly.pdbx_seq_one_letter_code
_entity_poly.pdbx_strand_id
1 'polypeptide(L)'
;MNLPLLRRFVSTSIDAHRRRRSREWSASSVLESLESRTLLAGAISGVVTTGGSGYGDALVSLYEADSNGTTMIGQDQADEFGHFDVSYPDADRGSFLYLVASDGPVSSSDVVLMSIAGEVGGNLNHDGTINEFTTVGTVNALAQFLNGTDISGPSPGLNNAVATAFTLYDPTTGTPAELVSNENNGTTLLENPTSTQALAK
;
A
#
# COMPACT_ATOMS: atom_id res chain seq x y z
N MET A 1 -58.54 23.23 -40.09
CA MET A 1 -58.76 24.13 -41.23
C MET A 1 -57.61 25.14 -41.26
N ASN A 2 -56.93 25.24 -42.41
CA ASN A 2 -55.98 26.26 -42.88
C ASN A 2 -54.62 26.54 -42.19
N LEU A 3 -53.56 26.16 -42.91
CA LEU A 3 -52.32 26.94 -43.12
C LEU A 3 -52.57 28.07 -44.15
N PRO A 4 -51.77 29.15 -44.20
CA PRO A 4 -50.69 29.30 -45.23
C PRO A 4 -49.42 30.01 -44.68
N LEU A 5 -48.17 29.65 -45.02
CA LEU A 5 -47.34 29.82 -46.23
C LEU A 5 -46.83 31.24 -46.59
N LEU A 6 -45.50 31.36 -46.53
CA LEU A 6 -44.52 32.07 -47.39
C LEU A 6 -44.40 33.60 -47.43
N ARG A 7 -43.15 34.09 -47.23
CA ARG A 7 -42.30 34.60 -48.33
C ARG A 7 -40.80 34.58 -47.98
N ARG A 8 -40.02 33.97 -48.87
CA ARG A 8 -38.56 34.05 -48.98
C ARG A 8 -38.16 35.42 -49.57
N PHE A 9 -37.02 35.95 -49.14
CA PHE A 9 -36.07 36.64 -50.01
C PHE A 9 -34.68 36.03 -49.80
N VAL A 10 -34.07 35.64 -50.92
CA VAL A 10 -32.66 35.24 -51.15
C VAL A 10 -32.03 36.51 -51.74
N SER A 11 -30.80 36.98 -51.45
CA SER A 11 -29.50 36.39 -51.74
C SER A 11 -28.36 37.39 -51.47
N THR A 12 -27.16 36.88 -51.12
CA THR A 12 -25.78 37.39 -51.40
C THR A 12 -25.36 38.78 -50.88
N SER A 13 -24.17 39.02 -50.30
CA SER A 13 -22.81 38.51 -50.54
C SER A 13 -21.95 38.80 -49.29
N ILE A 14 -21.31 37.80 -48.66
CA ILE A 14 -19.85 37.54 -48.67
C ILE A 14 -19.01 38.81 -48.44
N ASP A 15 -18.42 38.97 -47.24
CA ASP A 15 -16.96 38.92 -47.12
C ASP A 15 -16.42 38.76 -45.68
N ALA A 16 -15.52 37.79 -45.60
CA ALA A 16 -14.46 37.53 -44.64
C ALA A 16 -14.44 38.26 -43.28
N HIS A 17 -14.59 37.49 -42.19
CA HIS A 17 -13.63 37.52 -41.08
C HIS A 17 -13.51 36.13 -40.44
N ARG A 18 -12.74 35.29 -41.13
CA ARG A 18 -12.22 34.00 -40.67
C ARG A 18 -11.24 34.27 -39.52
N ARG A 19 -11.67 34.11 -38.28
CA ARG A 19 -10.77 33.79 -37.16
C ARG A 19 -11.27 32.54 -36.44
N ARG A 20 -10.90 31.39 -37.04
CA ARG A 20 -10.66 30.15 -36.30
C ARG A 20 -9.71 30.48 -35.15
N ARG A 21 -10.19 30.49 -33.90
CA ARG A 21 -9.33 30.14 -32.78
C ARG A 21 -9.55 28.66 -32.54
N SER A 22 -8.67 27.87 -33.14
CA SER A 22 -8.35 26.54 -32.64
C SER A 22 -8.17 26.67 -31.13
N ARG A 23 -9.04 26.02 -30.36
CA ARG A 23 -8.63 25.53 -29.04
C ARG A 23 -7.64 24.42 -29.33
N GLU A 24 -6.40 24.82 -29.60
CA GLU A 24 -5.24 23.96 -29.47
C GLU A 24 -5.26 23.49 -28.01
N TRP A 25 -5.74 22.27 -27.81
CA TRP A 25 -5.29 21.50 -26.65
C TRP A 25 -3.79 21.34 -26.84
N SER A 26 -3.03 22.19 -26.16
CA SER A 26 -1.59 22.06 -26.10
C SER A 26 -1.29 20.68 -25.53
N ALA A 27 -0.50 19.89 -26.24
CA ALA A 27 0.03 18.62 -25.74
C ALA A 27 0.76 18.78 -24.39
N SER A 28 1.11 20.02 -24.01
CA SER A 28 1.67 20.36 -22.70
C SER A 28 0.74 20.04 -21.52
N SER A 29 -0.59 20.12 -21.64
CA SER A 29 -1.48 19.83 -20.51
C SER A 29 -1.70 18.34 -20.24
N VAL A 30 -1.23 17.46 -21.14
CA VAL A 30 -1.25 16.00 -20.96
C VAL A 30 0.08 15.50 -20.38
N LEU A 31 1.14 16.32 -20.40
CA LEU A 31 2.47 15.97 -19.90
C LEU A 31 2.78 16.56 -18.51
N GLU A 32 1.90 17.41 -17.95
CA GLU A 32 2.07 18.05 -16.64
C GLU A 32 1.47 17.28 -15.45
N SER A 33 1.13 15.99 -15.62
CA SER A 33 0.73 15.10 -14.52
C SER A 33 1.55 13.80 -14.50
N LEU A 34 2.79 13.86 -14.97
CA LEU A 34 3.81 12.91 -14.52
C LEU A 34 4.45 13.55 -13.28
N GLU A 35 3.75 13.48 -12.15
CA GLU A 35 4.47 13.61 -10.87
C GLU A 35 5.63 12.62 -10.94
N SER A 36 6.85 13.11 -10.71
CA SER A 36 8.07 12.33 -10.83
C SER A 36 8.07 11.24 -9.76
N ARG A 37 7.39 10.11 -10.04
CA ARG A 37 7.41 8.91 -9.21
C ARG A 37 8.87 8.49 -9.09
N THR A 38 9.38 8.59 -7.87
CA THR A 38 10.73 8.14 -7.56
C THR A 38 10.60 6.68 -7.15
N LEU A 39 11.04 5.80 -8.04
CA LEU A 39 11.07 4.35 -7.83
C LEU A 39 12.36 3.99 -7.09
N LEU A 40 12.23 3.11 -6.10
CA LEU A 40 13.36 2.54 -5.36
C LEU A 40 13.37 1.03 -5.55
N ALA A 41 14.52 0.49 -5.92
CA ALA A 41 14.79 -0.94 -5.96
C ALA A 41 15.36 -1.40 -4.61
N GLY A 42 15.16 -2.67 -4.28
CA GLY A 42 15.73 -3.23 -3.06
C GLY A 42 15.43 -4.72 -2.90
N ALA A 43 15.67 -5.21 -1.68
CA ALA A 43 15.28 -6.53 -1.24
C ALA A 43 14.76 -6.46 0.20
N ILE A 44 13.91 -7.43 0.55
CA ILE A 44 13.55 -7.73 1.93
C ILE A 44 13.86 -9.20 2.18
N SER A 45 14.71 -9.45 3.16
CA SER A 45 15.10 -10.79 3.59
C SER A 45 14.45 -11.09 4.94
N GLY A 46 14.34 -12.37 5.29
CA GLY A 46 13.65 -12.70 6.52
C GLY A 46 13.43 -14.18 6.77
N VAL A 47 12.52 -14.45 7.72
CA VAL A 47 12.10 -15.81 8.06
C VAL A 47 10.59 -15.91 8.23
N VAL A 48 9.99 -16.98 7.69
CA VAL A 48 8.62 -17.38 7.98
C VAL A 48 8.65 -18.38 9.12
N THR A 49 7.85 -18.16 10.17
CA THR A 49 7.74 -19.10 11.29
C THR A 49 6.29 -19.44 11.59
N THR A 50 6.05 -20.68 12.03
CA THR A 50 4.77 -21.15 12.56
C THR A 50 5.03 -21.98 13.81
N GLY A 51 4.23 -21.79 14.85
CA GLY A 51 4.40 -22.50 16.12
C GLY A 51 5.82 -22.36 16.73
N GLY A 52 6.53 -21.28 16.41
CA GLY A 52 7.91 -21.02 16.85
C GLY A 52 9.02 -21.74 16.06
N SER A 53 8.69 -22.48 15.00
CA SER A 53 9.65 -23.12 14.10
C SER A 53 9.65 -22.46 12.72
N GLY A 54 10.77 -22.55 11.99
CA GLY A 54 10.83 -22.16 10.59
C GLY A 54 9.77 -22.89 9.75
N TYR A 55 9.11 -22.15 8.87
CA TYR A 55 8.07 -22.67 8.00
C TYR A 55 8.57 -22.70 6.56
N GLY A 56 9.14 -23.84 6.19
CA GLY A 56 9.75 -24.03 4.88
C GLY A 56 8.75 -24.21 3.74
N ASP A 57 9.26 -24.06 2.52
CA ASP A 57 8.53 -24.11 1.25
C ASP A 57 7.42 -23.07 1.08
N ALA A 58 7.26 -22.16 2.05
CA ALA A 58 6.28 -21.08 2.02
C ALA A 58 6.55 -20.14 0.84
N LEU A 59 5.51 -19.84 0.06
CA LEU A 59 5.57 -18.84 -0.99
C LEU A 59 5.43 -17.45 -0.37
N VAL A 60 6.49 -16.66 -0.40
CA VAL A 60 6.55 -15.31 0.16
C VAL A 60 6.38 -14.30 -0.96
N SER A 61 5.25 -13.60 -0.96
CA SER A 61 4.91 -12.59 -1.95
C SER A 61 5.03 -11.20 -1.33
N LEU A 62 5.76 -10.31 -2.00
CA LEU A 62 5.94 -8.91 -1.59
C LEU A 62 4.97 -8.03 -2.38
N TYR A 63 4.23 -7.20 -1.65
CA TYR A 63 3.25 -6.30 -2.19
C TYR A 63 3.59 -4.87 -1.85
N GLU A 64 3.33 -4.00 -2.82
CA GLU A 64 3.22 -2.56 -2.66
C GLU A 64 1.75 -2.17 -2.44
N ALA A 65 1.50 -1.31 -1.47
CA ALA A 65 0.19 -0.74 -1.15
C ALA A 65 0.21 0.79 -1.15
N ASP A 66 -0.81 1.39 -1.74
CA ASP A 66 -1.05 2.83 -1.70
C ASP A 66 -2.56 3.14 -1.60
N SER A 67 -2.95 4.38 -1.91
CA SER A 67 -4.36 4.78 -1.92
C SER A 67 -5.17 4.23 -3.09
N ASN A 68 -4.50 3.76 -4.14
CA ASN A 68 -5.10 3.31 -5.39
C ASN A 68 -5.25 1.79 -5.44
N GLY A 69 -4.48 1.05 -4.65
CA GLY A 69 -4.63 -0.39 -4.53
C GLY A 69 -3.36 -1.07 -4.04
N THR A 70 -3.25 -2.33 -4.45
CA THR A 70 -2.15 -3.23 -4.12
C THR A 70 -1.57 -3.80 -5.40
N THR A 71 -0.24 -3.92 -5.48
CA THR A 71 0.45 -4.61 -6.57
C THR A 71 1.50 -5.56 -6.01
N MET A 72 1.57 -6.80 -6.50
CA MET A 72 2.68 -7.72 -6.18
C MET A 72 3.92 -7.29 -6.97
N ILE A 73 5.02 -7.02 -6.26
CA ILE A 73 6.26 -6.47 -6.84
C ILE A 73 7.47 -7.41 -6.69
N GLY A 74 7.31 -8.51 -5.97
CA GLY A 74 8.34 -9.54 -5.81
C GLY A 74 7.77 -10.81 -5.20
N GLN A 75 8.51 -11.92 -5.36
CA GLN A 75 8.17 -13.19 -4.74
C GLN A 75 9.43 -14.05 -4.56
N ASP A 76 9.46 -14.84 -3.51
CA ASP A 76 10.46 -15.88 -3.26
C ASP A 76 9.80 -17.10 -2.61
N GLN A 77 10.49 -18.23 -2.58
CA GLN A 77 10.08 -19.41 -1.83
C GLN A 77 11.04 -19.63 -0.65
N ALA A 78 10.47 -19.72 0.55
CA ALA A 78 11.24 -19.93 1.76
C ALA A 78 11.96 -21.28 1.74
N ASP A 79 13.20 -21.31 2.22
CA ASP A 79 14.01 -22.52 2.34
C ASP A 79 13.48 -23.48 3.42
N GLU A 80 14.11 -24.64 3.62
CA GLU A 80 13.69 -25.64 4.60
C GLU A 80 13.67 -25.13 6.06
N PHE A 81 14.33 -24.01 6.34
CA PHE A 81 14.37 -23.34 7.63
C PHE A 81 13.47 -22.09 7.68
N GLY A 82 12.71 -21.81 6.62
CA GLY A 82 11.79 -20.69 6.50
C GLY A 82 12.44 -19.39 6.03
N HIS A 83 13.72 -19.36 5.65
CA HIS A 83 14.37 -18.12 5.22
C HIS A 83 13.98 -17.75 3.79
N PHE A 84 13.80 -16.46 3.53
CA PHE A 84 13.48 -15.93 2.21
C PHE A 84 14.30 -14.67 1.91
N ASP A 85 14.41 -14.34 0.63
CA ASP A 85 14.97 -13.10 0.11
C ASP A 85 14.17 -12.61 -1.11
N VAL A 86 13.28 -11.64 -0.90
CA VAL A 86 12.43 -11.09 -1.97
C VAL A 86 13.02 -9.79 -2.49
N SER A 87 13.59 -9.84 -3.70
CA SER A 87 14.00 -8.65 -4.45
C SER A 87 12.81 -7.98 -5.15
N TYR A 88 12.84 -6.65 -5.22
CA TYR A 88 11.87 -5.84 -5.97
C TYR A 88 12.59 -4.77 -6.82
N PRO A 89 12.16 -4.59 -8.08
CA PRO A 89 12.85 -3.68 -9.00
C PRO A 89 12.44 -2.22 -8.78
N ASP A 90 11.19 -1.97 -8.43
CA ASP A 90 10.59 -0.65 -8.41
C ASP A 90 9.47 -0.61 -7.37
N ALA A 91 9.58 0.28 -6.40
CA ALA A 91 8.51 0.67 -5.49
C ALA A 91 8.45 2.20 -5.38
N ASP A 92 7.24 2.75 -5.38
CA ASP A 92 6.99 4.18 -5.32
C ASP A 92 7.33 4.73 -3.93
N ARG A 93 8.12 5.80 -3.88
CA ARG A 93 8.36 6.52 -2.62
C ARG A 93 7.03 6.94 -1.97
N GLY A 94 6.87 6.60 -0.69
CA GLY A 94 5.66 6.87 0.09
C GLY A 94 4.57 5.79 0.03
N SER A 95 4.75 4.74 -0.79
CA SER A 95 3.95 3.53 -0.69
C SER A 95 4.41 2.66 0.49
N PHE A 96 3.60 1.68 0.86
CA PHE A 96 3.92 0.71 1.90
C PHE A 96 4.25 -0.64 1.30
N LEU A 97 5.27 -1.30 1.85
CA LEU A 97 5.60 -2.68 1.53
C LEU A 97 5.10 -3.62 2.61
N TYR A 98 4.55 -4.74 2.18
CA TYR A 98 4.14 -5.83 3.08
C TYR A 98 4.29 -7.19 2.41
N LEU A 99 4.44 -8.21 3.24
CA LEU A 99 4.68 -9.57 2.83
C LEU A 99 3.46 -10.42 3.14
N VAL A 100 3.15 -11.37 2.26
CA VAL A 100 2.21 -12.45 2.49
C VAL A 100 2.95 -13.77 2.28
N ALA A 101 2.97 -14.63 3.29
CA ALA A 101 3.50 -15.98 3.19
C ALA A 101 2.35 -16.99 3.17
N SER A 102 2.37 -17.94 2.25
CA SER A 102 1.37 -18.99 2.17
C SER A 102 1.96 -20.33 1.72
N ASP A 103 1.26 -21.42 2.01
CA ASP A 103 1.66 -22.79 1.65
C ASP A 103 1.32 -23.19 0.19
N GLY A 104 0.99 -22.19 -0.63
CA GLY A 104 0.50 -22.33 -1.99
C GLY A 104 -0.19 -21.05 -2.45
N PRO A 105 -1.05 -21.09 -3.49
CA PRO A 105 -1.88 -19.96 -3.86
C PRO A 105 -2.83 -19.59 -2.71
N VAL A 106 -2.82 -18.32 -2.31
CA VAL A 106 -3.60 -17.77 -1.18
C VAL A 106 -5.07 -18.24 -1.16
N SER A 107 -5.72 -18.35 -2.33
CA SER A 107 -7.13 -18.77 -2.44
C SER A 107 -7.43 -20.21 -1.99
N SER A 108 -6.40 -21.03 -1.84
CA SER A 108 -6.49 -22.46 -1.52
C SER A 108 -5.53 -22.88 -0.40
N SER A 109 -4.92 -21.92 0.26
CA SER A 109 -3.93 -22.14 1.30
C SER A 109 -4.57 -22.39 2.66
N ASP A 110 -4.02 -23.34 3.42
CA ASP A 110 -4.43 -23.58 4.81
C ASP A 110 -3.75 -22.58 5.76
N VAL A 111 -2.54 -22.16 5.40
CA VAL A 111 -1.76 -21.15 6.14
C VAL A 111 -1.55 -19.92 5.26
N VAL A 112 -2.00 -18.78 5.77
CA VAL A 112 -1.70 -17.45 5.20
C VAL A 112 -1.28 -16.54 6.33
N LEU A 113 -0.07 -16.00 6.23
CA LEU A 113 0.54 -15.11 7.21
C LEU A 113 0.89 -13.78 6.54
N MET A 114 0.93 -12.70 7.32
CA MET A 114 1.15 -11.36 6.81
C MET A 114 2.03 -10.53 7.74
N SER A 115 2.90 -9.70 7.18
CA SER A 115 3.73 -8.75 7.95
C SER A 115 3.99 -7.48 7.16
N ILE A 116 3.80 -6.31 7.78
CA ILE A 116 4.18 -5.02 7.18
C ILE A 116 5.69 -4.80 7.31
N ALA A 117 6.35 -4.46 6.20
CA ALA A 117 7.77 -4.10 6.18
C ALA A 117 7.98 -2.60 6.45
N GLY A 118 7.09 -1.73 5.94
CA GLY A 118 7.12 -0.29 6.22
C GLY A 118 6.98 0.59 4.98
N GLU A 119 7.35 1.87 5.11
CA GLU A 119 7.16 2.89 4.07
C GLU A 119 8.40 3.04 3.17
N VAL A 120 8.22 2.98 1.86
CA VAL A 120 9.28 3.14 0.87
C VAL A 120 9.89 4.53 0.94
N GLY A 121 11.21 4.59 1.20
CA GLY A 121 11.94 5.84 1.36
C GLY A 121 11.74 6.53 2.72
N GLY A 122 11.05 5.87 3.65
CA GLY A 122 10.89 6.23 5.05
C GLY A 122 11.43 5.12 5.97
N ASN A 123 10.62 4.70 6.95
CA ASN A 123 10.96 3.60 7.86
C ASN A 123 10.57 2.26 7.22
N LEU A 124 11.42 1.74 6.34
CA LEU A 124 11.29 0.41 5.74
C LEU A 124 12.25 -0.56 6.44
N ASN A 125 11.72 -1.68 6.94
CA ASN A 125 12.52 -2.78 7.44
C ASN A 125 12.89 -3.71 6.28
N HIS A 126 14.20 -3.88 6.08
CA HIS A 126 14.75 -4.79 5.08
C HIS A 126 14.95 -6.21 5.60
N ASP A 127 14.77 -6.41 6.91
CA ASP A 127 14.82 -7.70 7.58
C ASP A 127 13.50 -7.89 8.35
N GLY A 128 12.80 -9.00 8.10
CA GLY A 128 11.46 -9.22 8.63
C GLY A 128 11.16 -10.65 9.04
N THR A 129 10.30 -10.79 10.05
CA THR A 129 9.68 -12.07 10.41
C THR A 129 8.21 -12.07 9.98
N ILE A 130 7.76 -13.18 9.40
CA ILE A 130 6.36 -13.45 9.08
C ILE A 130 5.87 -14.60 9.96
N ASN A 131 4.88 -14.37 10.80
CA ASN A 131 4.37 -15.33 11.77
C ASN A 131 2.96 -14.98 12.26
N GLU A 132 2.44 -15.69 13.26
CA GLU A 132 1.10 -15.48 13.80
C GLU A 132 0.95 -14.11 14.48
N PHE A 133 1.97 -13.62 15.19
CA PHE A 133 1.92 -12.33 15.88
C PHE A 133 1.89 -11.15 14.91
N THR A 134 2.78 -11.17 13.92
CA THR A 134 2.82 -10.17 12.84
C THR A 134 1.52 -10.18 12.04
N THR A 135 0.95 -11.37 11.79
CA THR A 135 -0.35 -11.51 11.10
C THR A 135 -1.48 -10.88 11.90
N VAL A 136 -1.61 -11.23 13.19
CA VAL A 136 -2.67 -10.69 14.05
C VAL A 136 -2.52 -9.17 14.20
N GLY A 137 -1.29 -8.68 14.42
CA GLY A 137 -1.02 -7.25 14.55
C GLY A 137 -1.34 -6.48 13.27
N THR A 138 -0.93 -7.01 12.12
CA THR A 138 -1.22 -6.43 10.80
C THR A 138 -2.74 -6.40 10.55
N VAL A 139 -3.41 -7.55 10.64
CA VAL A 139 -4.84 -7.66 10.32
C VAL A 139 -5.69 -6.82 11.28
N ASN A 140 -5.33 -6.74 12.56
CA ASN A 140 -6.06 -5.92 13.52
C ASN A 140 -5.92 -4.43 13.23
N ALA A 141 -4.68 -3.95 13.03
CA ALA A 141 -4.42 -2.54 12.82
C ALA A 141 -4.98 -2.04 11.47
N LEU A 142 -4.97 -2.90 10.44
CA LEU A 142 -5.37 -2.56 9.07
C LEU A 142 -6.76 -3.06 8.69
N ALA A 143 -7.58 -3.52 9.64
CA ALA A 143 -8.87 -4.18 9.37
C ALA A 143 -9.79 -3.38 8.42
N GLN A 144 -9.80 -2.04 8.53
CA GLN A 144 -10.62 -1.19 7.67
C GLN A 144 -10.05 -0.93 6.26
N PHE A 145 -8.78 -1.30 6.04
CA PHE A 145 -8.03 -1.14 4.80
C PHE A 145 -7.77 -2.48 4.09
N LEU A 146 -8.25 -3.58 4.68
CA LEU A 146 -8.04 -4.94 4.19
C LEU A 146 -9.24 -5.44 3.39
N ASN A 147 -8.94 -6.02 2.23
CA ASN A 147 -9.88 -6.83 1.45
C ASN A 147 -9.19 -8.14 1.05
N GLY A 148 -9.43 -9.21 1.83
CA GLY A 148 -8.62 -10.42 1.71
C GLY A 148 -7.19 -10.13 2.15
N THR A 149 -6.23 -10.29 1.24
CA THR A 149 -4.81 -9.94 1.46
C THR A 149 -4.42 -8.57 0.92
N ASP A 150 -5.33 -7.88 0.23
CA ASP A 150 -5.04 -6.59 -0.38
C ASP A 150 -5.19 -5.48 0.66
N ILE A 151 -4.15 -4.65 0.80
CA ILE A 151 -4.11 -3.48 1.66
C ILE A 151 -4.16 -2.23 0.78
N SER A 152 -5.17 -1.38 0.98
CA SER A 152 -5.21 -0.07 0.32
C SER A 152 -6.10 0.91 1.08
N GLY A 153 -5.83 2.20 0.90
CA GLY A 153 -6.67 3.25 1.49
C GLY A 153 -6.06 4.64 1.52
N PRO A 154 -6.88 5.67 1.77
CA PRO A 154 -6.42 7.05 1.74
C PRO A 154 -5.48 7.39 2.90
N SER A 155 -4.51 8.26 2.62
CA SER A 155 -3.71 8.96 3.63
C SER A 155 -4.55 10.04 4.34
N PRO A 156 -4.31 10.34 5.64
CA PRO A 156 -3.32 9.73 6.53
C PRO A 156 -3.81 8.45 7.25
N GLY A 157 -5.03 7.98 6.95
CA GLY A 157 -5.63 6.85 7.64
C GLY A 157 -4.79 5.57 7.51
N LEU A 158 -4.36 5.23 6.30
CA LEU A 158 -3.51 4.06 6.06
C LEU A 158 -2.16 4.18 6.78
N ASN A 159 -1.52 5.36 6.72
CA ASN A 159 -0.26 5.62 7.41
C ASN A 159 -0.37 5.40 8.93
N ASN A 160 -1.45 5.89 9.54
CA ASN A 160 -1.69 5.73 10.97
C ASN A 160 -1.95 4.26 11.34
N ALA A 161 -2.64 3.50 10.49
CA ALA A 161 -2.88 2.07 10.71
C ALA A 161 -1.58 1.27 10.63
N VAL A 162 -0.72 1.53 9.64
CA VAL A 162 0.61 0.92 9.56
C VAL A 162 1.45 1.26 10.79
N ALA A 163 1.48 2.51 11.21
CA ALA A 163 2.19 2.91 12.44
C ALA A 163 1.64 2.18 13.68
N THR A 164 0.32 1.97 13.75
CA THR A 164 -0.32 1.20 14.83
C THR A 164 0.10 -0.26 14.81
N ALA A 165 0.26 -0.88 13.64
CA ALA A 165 0.72 -2.27 13.51
C ALA A 165 2.06 -2.48 14.24
N PHE A 166 3.01 -1.56 14.07
CA PHE A 166 4.31 -1.60 14.77
C PHE A 166 4.23 -1.35 16.28
N THR A 167 3.10 -0.88 16.80
CA THR A 167 2.86 -0.83 18.25
C THR A 167 2.35 -2.15 18.83
N LEU A 168 1.95 -3.09 17.95
CA LEU A 168 1.44 -4.41 18.33
C LEU A 168 2.50 -5.50 18.22
N TYR A 169 3.42 -5.38 17.25
CA TYR A 169 4.52 -6.32 17.05
C TYR A 169 5.78 -5.62 16.53
N ASP A 170 6.93 -6.26 16.75
CA ASP A 170 8.19 -5.90 16.13
C ASP A 170 8.33 -6.68 14.80
N PRO A 171 8.41 -5.98 13.64
CA PRO A 171 8.45 -6.64 12.33
C PRO A 171 9.75 -7.39 12.07
N THR A 172 10.86 -7.03 12.72
CA THR A 172 12.15 -7.72 12.54
C THR A 172 12.18 -9.00 13.33
N THR A 173 11.75 -8.98 14.60
CA THR A 173 11.81 -10.18 15.47
C THR A 173 10.56 -11.05 15.40
N GLY A 174 9.44 -10.49 14.93
CA GLY A 174 8.14 -11.16 14.95
C GLY A 174 7.55 -11.33 16.36
N THR A 175 8.08 -10.65 17.38
CA THR A 175 7.57 -10.73 18.75
C THR A 175 6.52 -9.65 19.02
N PRO A 176 5.62 -9.83 20.00
CA PRO A 176 4.75 -8.75 20.46
C PRO A 176 5.57 -7.52 20.88
N ALA A 177 5.15 -6.34 20.46
CA ALA A 177 5.86 -5.09 20.77
C ALA A 177 5.82 -4.80 22.27
N GLU A 178 6.82 -4.08 22.77
CA GLU A 178 6.99 -3.77 24.20
C GLU A 178 5.73 -3.16 24.84
N LEU A 179 4.99 -2.34 24.09
CA LEU A 179 3.75 -1.72 24.57
C LEU A 179 2.71 -2.76 24.99
N VAL A 180 2.65 -3.90 24.30
CA VAL A 180 1.69 -4.99 24.53
C VAL A 180 2.27 -6.10 25.40
N SER A 181 3.60 -6.29 25.40
CA SER A 181 4.28 -7.35 26.14
C SER A 181 4.78 -6.96 27.53
N ASN A 182 4.73 -5.68 27.91
CA ASN A 182 5.11 -5.29 29.26
C ASN A 182 4.13 -5.84 30.32
N GLU A 183 4.65 -6.22 31.49
CA GLU A 183 3.85 -6.70 32.63
C GLU A 183 2.93 -5.60 33.22
N ASN A 184 3.06 -4.37 32.74
CA ASN A 184 2.51 -3.13 33.27
C ASN A 184 1.44 -2.54 32.36
N ASN A 185 0.53 -3.38 31.84
CA ASN A 185 -0.55 -3.03 30.89
C ASN A 185 -1.55 -1.96 31.41
N GLY A 186 -1.23 -1.25 32.50
CA GLY A 186 -1.93 -0.08 33.04
C GLY A 186 -1.05 1.11 33.46
N THR A 187 0.26 1.00 33.71
CA THR A 187 1.09 2.17 34.12
C THR A 187 1.79 2.85 32.95
N THR A 188 2.15 2.14 31.88
CA THR A 188 2.75 2.75 30.67
C THR A 188 1.78 3.72 29.97
N LEU A 189 0.48 3.39 29.96
CA LEU A 189 -0.58 4.29 29.45
C LEU A 189 -0.80 5.54 30.31
N LEU A 190 -0.42 5.50 31.60
CA LEU A 190 -0.64 6.58 32.57
C LEU A 190 0.62 7.42 32.84
N GLU A 191 1.80 6.85 32.65
CA GLU A 191 3.08 7.50 32.98
C GLU A 191 3.76 8.18 31.77
N ASN A 192 3.33 7.87 30.54
CA ASN A 192 3.87 8.50 29.33
C ASN A 192 2.78 8.77 28.24
N PRO A 193 1.97 9.83 28.38
CA PRO A 193 0.94 10.19 27.40
C PRO A 193 1.48 10.75 26.07
N THR A 194 2.79 10.65 25.80
CA THR A 194 3.44 11.25 24.63
C THR A 194 3.09 10.57 23.30
N SER A 195 2.47 9.39 23.31
CA SER A 195 1.93 8.77 22.09
C SER A 195 0.75 9.56 21.49
N THR A 196 0.15 10.51 22.22
CA THR A 196 -0.87 11.42 21.67
C THR A 196 -0.29 12.74 21.13
N GLN A 197 0.99 13.06 21.38
CA GLN A 197 1.59 14.34 20.96
C GLN A 197 2.37 14.31 19.64
N ALA A 198 2.55 13.14 19.01
CA ALA A 198 3.14 13.07 17.67
C ALA A 198 2.20 13.54 16.54
N LEU A 199 0.92 13.82 16.84
CA LEU A 199 -0.05 14.41 15.90
C LEU A 199 -0.17 15.94 16.02
N ALA A 200 0.73 16.59 16.76
CA ALA A 200 0.78 18.04 16.87
C ALA A 200 2.22 18.55 16.74
N LYS A 201 2.80 18.44 15.54
CA LYS A 201 3.83 19.36 15.05
C LYS A 201 4.00 19.25 13.54
#